data_AF-A0A9Q4F0T8-F1
#
_entry.id   AF-A0A9Q4F0T8-F1
#
_cell.length_a   1.000
_cell.length_b   1.000
_cell.length_c   1.000
_cell.angle_alpha   90.00
_cell.angle_beta   90.00
_cell.angle_gamma   90.00
#
_symmetry.space_group_name_H-M   'P 1'
#
loop_
_entity.id
_entity.type
_entity.pdbx_description
1 polymer ?
#
loop_
_entity_poly.entity_id
_entity_poly.type
_entity_poly.pdbx_seq_one_letter_code
_entity_poly.pdbx_strand_id
1 'polypeptide(L)'
;MKFVYTSDKDDEIVKHEKIMLEKYSNILDSYRAIFKEYNCSLKVGYGWENFLKKEHSTNRLPFKNGYECCIYCEVQKDGTEVRIGSNDGEVDYYVLSVSWTVSSIERRFFKLNVSLSSDTDDIENDMNELFQLLSNGK
;
A
#
# COMPACT_ATOMS: atom_id res chain seq x y z
N MET A 1 0.64 16.77 -3.30
CA MET A 1 1.47 17.96 -2.92
C MET A 1 2.95 17.65 -3.07
N LYS A 2 3.80 18.62 -3.44
CA LYS A 2 5.27 18.43 -3.51
C LYS A 2 6.01 19.60 -2.87
N PHE A 3 7.09 19.34 -2.14
CA PHE A 3 7.91 20.38 -1.50
C PHE A 3 9.35 19.90 -1.24
N VAL A 4 10.27 20.83 -0.98
CA VAL A 4 11.66 20.50 -0.59
C VAL A 4 11.68 19.99 0.83
N TYR A 5 12.30 18.84 1.06
CA TYR A 5 12.42 18.24 2.38
C TYR A 5 13.37 19.03 3.27
N THR A 6 12.90 19.27 4.49
CA THR A 6 13.64 19.76 5.65
C THR A 6 13.13 19.01 6.88
N SER A 7 13.95 18.81 7.90
CA SER A 7 13.59 17.94 9.05
C SER A 7 12.43 18.49 9.91
N ASP A 8 12.11 19.78 9.82
CA ASP A 8 10.91 20.37 10.44
C ASP A 8 9.60 19.92 9.76
N LYS A 9 9.68 19.23 8.62
CA LYS A 9 8.53 18.72 7.85
C LYS A 9 8.17 17.27 8.16
N ASP A 10 8.92 16.60 9.03
CA ASP A 10 8.67 15.21 9.41
C ASP A 10 7.22 15.02 9.88
N ASP A 11 6.74 15.90 10.77
CA ASP A 11 5.36 15.84 11.30
C ASP A 11 4.29 16.04 10.21
N GLU A 12 4.59 16.83 9.18
CA GLU A 12 3.68 17.05 8.04
C GLU A 12 3.52 15.75 7.23
N ILE A 13 4.62 15.03 6.99
CA ILE A 13 4.63 13.73 6.31
C ILE A 13 3.86 12.70 7.14
N VAL A 14 4.16 12.59 8.43
CA VAL A 14 3.50 11.64 9.34
C VAL A 14 2.00 11.90 9.43
N LYS A 15 1.60 13.17 9.51
CA LYS A 15 0.19 13.56 9.56
C LYS A 15 -0.53 13.15 8.27
N HIS A 16 0.08 13.38 7.12
CA HIS A 16 -0.47 12.96 5.83
C HIS A 16 -0.66 11.45 5.76
N GLU A 17 0.36 10.67 6.11
CA GLU A 17 0.29 9.19 6.14
C GLU A 17 -0.86 8.67 7.02
N LYS A 18 -1.10 9.31 8.18
CA LYS A 18 -2.22 8.98 9.07
C LYS A 18 -3.58 9.26 8.44
N ILE A 19 -3.76 10.45 7.89
CA ILE A 19 -4.99 10.83 7.19
C ILE A 19 -5.28 9.87 6.04
N MET A 20 -4.25 9.49 5.28
CA MET A 20 -4.42 8.55 4.18
C MET A 20 -4.80 7.16 4.68
N LEU A 21 -4.17 6.61 5.72
CA LEU A 21 -4.59 5.31 6.26
C LEU A 21 -6.07 5.31 6.66
N GLU A 22 -6.53 6.36 7.36
CA GLU A 22 -7.95 6.49 7.74
C GLU A 22 -8.85 6.56 6.50
N LYS A 23 -8.49 7.37 5.51
CA LYS A 23 -9.24 7.51 4.25
C LYS A 23 -9.34 6.17 3.51
N TYR A 24 -8.22 5.48 3.31
CA TYR A 24 -8.18 4.17 2.66
C TYR A 24 -8.98 3.13 3.44
N SER A 25 -8.84 3.08 4.77
CA SER A 25 -9.58 2.14 5.62
C SER A 25 -11.09 2.34 5.48
N ASN A 26 -11.56 3.59 5.47
CA ASN A 26 -12.99 3.90 5.29
C ASN A 26 -13.53 3.46 3.92
N ILE A 27 -12.73 3.60 2.85
CA ILE A 27 -13.13 3.14 1.51
C ILE A 27 -13.17 1.60 1.49
N LEU A 28 -12.12 0.96 1.99
CA LEU A 28 -11.96 -0.49 2.00
C LEU A 28 -12.98 -1.21 2.90
N ASP A 29 -13.52 -0.53 3.92
CA ASP A 29 -14.60 -1.04 4.76
C ASP A 29 -15.85 -1.41 3.94
N SER A 30 -16.13 -0.70 2.85
CA SER A 30 -17.25 -1.02 1.95
C SER A 30 -17.09 -2.37 1.22
N TYR A 31 -15.85 -2.82 1.03
CA TYR A 31 -15.54 -4.10 0.36
C TYR A 31 -15.53 -5.29 1.31
N ARG A 32 -15.43 -5.07 2.63
CA ARG A 32 -15.32 -6.16 3.61
C ARG A 32 -16.46 -7.17 3.53
N ALA A 33 -17.69 -6.71 3.26
CA ALA A 33 -18.85 -7.59 3.13
C ALA A 33 -18.67 -8.60 1.99
N ILE A 34 -18.19 -8.14 0.84
CA ILE A 34 -17.98 -8.96 -0.36
C ILE A 34 -16.93 -10.05 -0.09
N PHE A 35 -15.77 -9.68 0.47
CA PHE A 35 -14.71 -10.65 0.78
C PHE A 35 -15.11 -11.65 1.87
N LYS A 36 -15.99 -11.25 2.79
CA LYS A 36 -16.51 -12.14 3.83
C LYS A 36 -17.34 -13.29 3.27
N GLU A 37 -18.04 -13.11 2.14
CA GLU A 37 -18.76 -14.18 1.45
C GLU A 37 -17.84 -15.31 0.96
N TYR A 38 -16.54 -15.02 0.84
CA TYR A 38 -15.48 -15.96 0.43
C TYR A 38 -14.69 -16.50 1.63
N ASN A 39 -15.18 -16.29 2.86
CA ASN A 39 -14.46 -16.56 4.11
C ASN A 39 -13.11 -15.83 4.17
N CYS A 40 -13.03 -14.65 3.54
CA CYS A 40 -11.85 -13.81 3.56
C CYS A 40 -12.10 -12.53 4.36
N SER A 41 -11.03 -11.88 4.78
CA SER A 41 -11.01 -10.60 5.47
C SER A 41 -9.97 -9.68 4.84
N LEU A 42 -10.13 -8.37 5.03
CA LEU A 42 -9.17 -7.38 4.53
C LEU A 42 -8.33 -6.86 5.70
N LYS A 43 -7.01 -6.94 5.56
CA LYS A 43 -6.06 -6.31 6.48
C LYS A 43 -5.44 -5.11 5.79
N VAL A 44 -5.58 -3.95 6.42
CA VAL A 44 -5.09 -2.66 5.90
C VAL A 44 -4.00 -2.15 6.82
N GLY A 45 -2.91 -1.63 6.27
CA GLY A 45 -1.81 -1.12 7.06
C GLY A 45 -0.79 -0.32 6.28
N TYR A 46 0.33 -0.03 6.93
CA TYR A 46 1.45 0.69 6.33
C TYR A 46 2.54 -0.26 5.84
N GLY A 47 3.07 0.01 4.66
CA GLY A 47 4.36 -0.49 4.22
C GLY A 47 5.35 0.68 4.12
N TRP A 48 6.56 0.49 4.64
CA TRP A 48 7.65 1.43 4.40
C TRP A 48 8.77 0.75 3.65
N GLU A 49 9.35 1.49 2.70
CA GLU A 49 10.51 1.01 1.99
C GLU A 49 11.54 2.11 1.72
N ASN A 50 12.73 1.65 1.37
CA ASN A 50 13.71 2.46 0.69
C ASN A 50 13.97 1.87 -0.70
N PHE A 51 13.31 2.39 -1.74
CA PHE A 51 13.38 1.84 -3.09
C PHE A 51 14.81 1.86 -3.68
N LEU A 52 15.67 2.78 -3.22
CA LEU A 52 17.08 2.83 -3.64
C LEU A 52 17.93 1.72 -3.01
N LYS A 53 17.58 1.29 -1.79
CA LYS A 53 18.31 0.25 -1.04
C LYS A 53 17.62 -1.11 -1.06
N LYS A 54 16.43 -1.22 -1.65
CA LYS A 54 15.57 -2.41 -1.62
C LYS A 54 15.33 -2.90 -0.18
N GLU A 55 15.14 -1.95 0.72
CA GLU A 55 14.87 -2.19 2.16
C GLU A 55 13.37 -2.07 2.38
N HIS A 56 12.73 -3.06 3.01
CA HIS A 56 11.31 -3.02 3.36
C HIS A 56 11.15 -3.19 4.87
N SER A 57 10.14 -2.54 5.45
CA SER A 57 9.91 -2.55 6.89
C SER A 57 8.43 -2.34 7.22
N THR A 58 7.97 -3.04 8.25
CA THR A 58 6.66 -2.84 8.89
C THR A 58 6.66 -1.69 9.89
N ASN A 59 7.82 -1.08 10.14
CA ASN A 59 8.01 0.13 10.93
C ASN A 59 8.53 1.26 10.05
N ARG A 60 8.17 2.50 10.40
CA ARG A 60 8.63 3.68 9.66
C ARG A 60 10.15 3.71 9.53
N LEU A 61 10.62 3.83 8.30
CA LEU A 61 12.03 4.03 7.99
C LEU A 61 12.43 5.51 8.17
N PRO A 62 13.72 5.81 8.37
CA PRO A 62 14.17 7.19 8.45
C PRO A 62 13.86 7.97 7.15
N PHE A 63 13.48 9.23 7.30
CA PHE A 63 13.25 10.16 6.18
C PHE A 63 14.56 10.51 5.48
N LYS A 64 14.92 9.70 4.49
CA LYS A 64 16.15 9.77 3.70
C LYS A 64 15.83 9.62 2.22
N ASN A 65 16.82 9.86 1.36
CA ASN A 65 16.65 9.62 -0.08
C ASN A 65 16.19 8.18 -0.33
N GLY A 66 15.14 8.02 -1.14
CA GLY A 66 14.53 6.73 -1.42
C GLY A 66 13.43 6.31 -0.45
N TYR A 67 13.13 7.09 0.59
CA TYR A 67 12.02 6.79 1.50
C TYR A 67 10.70 6.75 0.73
N GLU A 68 9.89 5.74 1.02
CA GLU A 68 8.53 5.62 0.53
C GLU A 68 7.63 4.99 1.61
N CYS A 69 6.40 5.52 1.73
CA CYS A 69 5.33 4.93 2.51
C CYS A 69 4.17 4.60 1.57
N CYS A 70 3.66 3.38 1.69
CA CYS A 70 2.44 2.94 1.05
C CYS A 70 1.39 2.54 2.10
N ILE A 71 0.12 2.61 1.70
CA ILE A 71 -0.97 1.90 2.38
C ILE A 71 -1.16 0.59 1.62
N TYR A 72 -1.17 -0.54 2.31
CA TYR A 72 -1.46 -1.83 1.70
C TYR A 72 -2.83 -2.35 2.11
N CYS A 73 -3.41 -3.20 1.27
CA CYS A 73 -4.55 -4.05 1.58
C CYS A 73 -4.21 -5.50 1.23
N GLU A 74 -4.21 -6.38 2.23
CA GLU A 74 -4.01 -7.82 2.09
C GLU A 74 -5.37 -8.53 2.21
N VAL A 75 -5.68 -9.44 1.28
CA VAL A 75 -6.80 -10.37 1.43
C VAL A 75 -6.32 -11.56 2.25
N GLN A 76 -6.97 -11.82 3.38
CA GLN A 76 -6.61 -12.88 4.30
C GLN A 76 -7.70 -13.92 4.46
N LYS A 77 -7.31 -15.20 4.49
CA LYS A 77 -8.15 -16.33 4.87
C LYS A 77 -7.54 -16.99 6.09
N ASP A 78 -8.34 -17.16 7.15
CA ASP A 78 -7.88 -17.70 8.44
C ASP A 78 -6.64 -16.98 9.01
N GLY A 79 -6.54 -15.66 8.78
CA GLY A 79 -5.44 -14.81 9.25
C GLY A 79 -4.15 -14.91 8.43
N THR A 80 -4.15 -15.69 7.34
CA THR A 80 -3.02 -15.79 6.40
C THR A 80 -3.37 -15.15 5.07
N GLU A 81 -2.43 -14.44 4.47
CA GLU A 81 -2.60 -13.86 3.13
C GLU A 81 -2.95 -14.94 2.09
N VAL A 82 -3.97 -14.66 1.27
CA VAL A 82 -4.44 -15.58 0.24
C VAL A 82 -3.40 -15.66 -0.87
N ARG A 83 -3.14 -16.89 -1.32
CA ARG A 83 -2.24 -17.21 -2.42
C ARG A 83 -3.04 -17.89 -3.53
N ILE A 84 -2.98 -17.37 -4.74
CA ILE A 84 -3.56 -18.00 -5.93
C ILE A 84 -2.43 -18.65 -6.71
N GLY A 85 -2.57 -19.95 -7.00
CA GLY A 85 -1.61 -20.68 -7.83
C GLY A 85 -1.51 -20.05 -9.21
N SER A 86 -0.28 -19.88 -9.71
CA SER A 86 -0.04 -19.40 -11.07
C SER A 86 0.35 -20.53 -12.01
N ASN A 87 -0.12 -20.44 -13.24
CA ASN A 87 0.24 -21.34 -14.34
C ASN A 87 1.00 -20.61 -15.47
N ASP A 88 1.41 -19.35 -15.25
CA ASP A 88 2.14 -18.55 -16.24
C ASP A 88 3.64 -18.92 -16.35
N GLY A 89 4.16 -19.68 -15.39
CA GLY A 89 5.55 -20.12 -15.34
C GLY A 89 6.53 -19.11 -14.72
N GLU A 90 6.06 -17.97 -14.20
CA GLU A 90 6.89 -16.97 -13.55
C GLU A 90 7.07 -17.26 -12.06
N VAL A 91 5.98 -17.64 -11.38
CA VAL A 91 5.94 -17.92 -9.94
C VAL A 91 5.01 -19.10 -9.63
N ASP A 92 5.20 -19.73 -8.47
CA ASP A 92 4.29 -20.80 -8.02
C ASP A 92 2.92 -20.25 -7.60
N TYR A 93 2.89 -19.02 -7.09
CA TYR A 93 1.66 -18.35 -6.65
C TYR A 93 1.81 -16.82 -6.65
N TYR A 94 0.68 -16.13 -6.80
CA TYR A 94 0.53 -14.71 -6.52
C TYR A 94 -0.17 -14.50 -5.17
N VAL A 95 0.26 -13.50 -4.42
CA VAL A 95 -0.43 -13.05 -3.21
C VAL A 95 -1.54 -12.06 -3.58
N LEU A 96 -2.69 -12.15 -2.92
CA LEU A 96 -3.75 -11.15 -3.09
C LEU A 96 -3.51 -9.97 -2.16
N SER A 97 -2.72 -9.03 -2.67
CA SER A 97 -2.47 -7.77 -2.00
C SER A 97 -2.31 -6.65 -3.02
N VAL A 98 -2.62 -5.44 -2.60
CA VAL A 98 -2.40 -4.21 -3.36
C VAL A 98 -1.79 -3.17 -2.44
N SER A 99 -1.04 -2.24 -3.00
CA SER A 99 -0.41 -1.17 -2.24
C SER A 99 -0.39 0.15 -3.01
N TRP A 100 -0.66 1.25 -2.32
CA TRP A 100 -0.69 2.59 -2.90
C TRP A 100 0.29 3.51 -2.20
N THR A 101 1.19 4.11 -2.95
CA THR A 101 2.17 5.07 -2.43
C THR A 101 1.49 6.37 -2.01
N VAL A 102 1.64 6.74 -0.74
CA VAL A 102 1.03 7.96 -0.17
C VAL A 102 2.06 9.04 0.17
N SER A 103 3.31 8.66 0.39
CA SER A 103 4.41 9.61 0.56
C SER A 103 5.73 9.04 0.01
N SER A 104 6.58 9.91 -0.53
CA SER A 104 7.93 9.53 -0.95
C SER A 104 8.92 10.69 -0.85
N ILE A 105 10.20 10.37 -0.65
CA ILE A 105 11.31 11.33 -0.61
C ILE A 105 12.37 10.93 -1.64
N GLU A 106 12.58 11.79 -2.63
CA GLU A 106 13.54 11.56 -3.70
C GLU A 106 14.42 12.77 -3.95
N ARG A 107 15.66 12.54 -4.39
CA ARG A 107 16.58 13.61 -4.76
C ARG A 107 16.27 14.14 -6.16
N ARG A 108 15.94 15.43 -6.26
CA ARG A 108 15.86 16.18 -7.51
C ARG A 108 16.76 17.42 -7.42
N PHE A 109 17.61 17.64 -8.43
CA PHE A 109 18.51 18.79 -8.49
C PHE A 109 19.24 19.08 -7.16
N PHE A 110 19.97 18.07 -6.67
CA PHE A 110 20.72 18.07 -5.39
C PHE A 110 19.90 18.19 -4.10
N LYS A 111 18.61 18.52 -4.16
CA LYS A 111 17.73 18.64 -2.99
C LYS A 111 16.84 17.41 -2.83
N LEU A 112 16.53 17.05 -1.59
CA LEU A 112 15.49 16.06 -1.32
C LEU A 112 14.13 16.73 -1.48
N ASN A 113 13.21 16.06 -2.18
CA ASN A 113 11.86 16.52 -2.42
C ASN A 113 10.90 15.48 -1.88
N VAL A 114 9.90 15.94 -1.13
CA VAL A 114 8.78 15.15 -0.67
C VAL A 114 7.68 15.21 -1.73
N SER A 115 7.08 14.05 -2.03
CA SER A 115 5.80 13.95 -2.71
C SER A 115 4.79 13.33 -1.76
N LEU A 116 3.65 13.99 -1.56
CA LEU A 116 2.50 13.48 -0.81
C LEU A 116 1.35 13.25 -1.78
N SER A 117 0.91 11.99 -1.92
CA SER A 117 -0.23 11.61 -2.77
C SER A 117 -1.50 11.48 -1.93
N SER A 118 -2.59 12.02 -2.43
CA SER A 118 -3.93 11.90 -1.84
C SER A 118 -4.90 11.12 -2.73
N ASP A 119 -4.39 10.59 -3.83
CA ASP A 119 -5.17 9.95 -4.88
C ASP A 119 -5.73 8.63 -4.36
N THR A 120 -7.00 8.38 -4.67
CA THR A 120 -7.73 7.18 -4.22
C THR A 120 -8.50 6.52 -5.36
N ASP A 121 -8.28 6.98 -6.59
CA ASP A 121 -9.09 6.64 -7.75
C ASP A 121 -8.84 5.19 -8.19
N ASP A 122 -7.63 4.68 -7.95
CA ASP A 122 -7.24 3.31 -8.30
C ASP A 122 -7.83 2.26 -7.35
N ILE A 123 -8.30 2.64 -6.15
CA ILE A 123 -8.76 1.68 -5.14
C ILE A 123 -9.91 0.82 -5.67
N GLU A 124 -10.87 1.42 -6.39
CA GLU A 124 -12.01 0.67 -6.89
C GLU A 124 -11.58 -0.38 -7.91
N ASN A 125 -10.73 0.00 -8.86
CA ASN A 125 -10.22 -0.90 -9.87
C ASN A 125 -9.42 -2.05 -9.25
N ASP A 126 -8.53 -1.72 -8.33
CA ASP A 126 -7.65 -2.69 -7.67
C ASP A 126 -8.43 -3.67 -6.80
N MET A 127 -9.46 -3.19 -6.07
CA MET A 127 -10.32 -4.07 -5.28
C MET A 127 -11.19 -4.97 -6.17
N ASN A 128 -11.64 -4.47 -7.32
CA ASN A 128 -12.36 -5.29 -8.30
C ASN A 128 -11.44 -6.36 -8.91
N GLU A 129 -10.18 -6.05 -9.18
CA GLU A 129 -9.20 -7.01 -9.67
C GLU A 129 -8.92 -8.10 -8.62
N LEU A 130 -8.68 -7.72 -7.36
CA LEU A 130 -8.53 -8.68 -6.26
C LEU A 130 -9.74 -9.60 -6.12
N PHE A 131 -10.94 -9.05 -6.26
CA PHE A 131 -12.16 -9.84 -6.23
C PHE A 131 -12.25 -10.83 -7.40
N GLN A 132 -11.94 -10.40 -8.62
CA GLN A 132 -11.94 -11.27 -9.81
C GLN A 132 -10.94 -12.42 -9.68
N LEU A 133 -9.74 -12.12 -9.19
CA LEU A 133 -8.72 -13.14 -8.92
C LEU A 133 -9.23 -14.13 -7.87
N LEU A 134 -9.80 -13.65 -6.77
CA LEU A 134 -10.35 -14.49 -5.71
C LEU A 134 -11.50 -15.39 -6.21
N SER A 135 -12.37 -14.87 -7.10
CA SER A 135 -13.47 -15.65 -7.66
C SER A 135 -13.03 -16.69 -8.68
N ASN A 136 -12.01 -16.38 -9.49
CA ASN A 136 -11.49 -17.27 -10.53
C ASN A 136 -10.55 -18.35 -9.98
N GLY A 137 -10.00 -18.17 -8.77
CA GLY A 137 -9.20 -19.18 -8.08
C GLY A 137 -10.00 -20.29 -7.39
N LYS A 138 -11.34 -20.32 -7.52
CA LYS A 138 -12.21 -21.43 -7.12
C LYS A 138 -12.35 -22.45 -8.25
#